data_AF-A0A7G3A0D9-F1
#
_entry.id   AF-A0A7G3A0D9-F1
#
_cell.length_a   1.000
_cell.length_b   1.000
_cell.length_c   1.000
_cell.angle_alpha   90.00
_cell.angle_beta   90.00
_cell.angle_gamma   90.00
#
_symmetry.space_group_name_H-M   'P 1'
#
loop_
_entity.id
_entity.type
_entity.pdbx_description
1 polymer ?
#
loop_
_entity_poly.entity_id
_entity_poly.type
_entity_poly.pdbx_seq_one_letter_code
_entity_poly.pdbx_strand_id
1 'polypeptide(L)'
;MKTLIPFILLICGLGLAAFVWYGNKRASEKSDEERVLEAVLEQQEQARAAQARAESLMSDILAAPAACDGLTTGTVFRLCEMEPDVGEDWPDLMATTSPKERTCLLDSFHQTNRHAFEIRSETYDGVDPDTNRMGRFVSDLCTAALWTDGIDYGDTDKPLSDLIAGFYADRATSRVKPAQSY
;
A
#
# COMPACT_ATOMS: atom_id res chain seq x y z
N MET A 1 36.94 -76.38 9.49
CA MET A 1 36.20 -75.32 8.75
C MET A 1 34.77 -75.22 9.30
N LYS A 2 34.52 -74.43 10.36
CA LYS A 2 33.18 -74.24 10.97
C LYS A 2 33.08 -72.87 11.67
N THR A 3 33.16 -71.77 10.92
CA THR A 3 32.98 -70.40 11.49
C THR A 3 32.33 -69.40 10.54
N LEU A 4 31.97 -69.78 9.31
CA LEU A 4 31.48 -68.84 8.28
C LEU A 4 29.95 -68.61 8.28
N ILE A 5 29.17 -69.56 8.80
CA ILE A 5 27.70 -69.48 8.81
C ILE A 5 27.13 -68.34 9.68
N PRO A 6 27.64 -68.06 10.91
CA PRO A 6 27.06 -66.99 11.73
C PRO A 6 27.37 -65.58 11.21
N PHE A 7 28.48 -65.40 10.47
CA PHE A 7 28.87 -64.10 9.92
C PHE A 7 27.99 -63.67 8.74
N ILE A 8 27.61 -64.62 7.88
CA ILE A 8 26.75 -64.35 6.72
C ILE A 8 25.34 -63.95 7.17
N LEU A 9 24.78 -64.60 8.19
CA LEU A 9 23.46 -64.26 8.73
C LEU A 9 23.44 -62.86 9.36
N LEU A 10 24.53 -62.44 9.99
CA LEU A 10 24.66 -61.11 10.61
C LEU A 10 24.73 -60.00 9.55
N ILE A 11 25.44 -60.24 8.45
CA ILE A 11 25.49 -59.31 7.31
C ILE A 11 24.14 -59.23 6.60
N CYS A 12 23.45 -60.36 6.40
CA CYS A 12 22.11 -60.35 5.82
C CYS A 12 21.09 -59.62 6.71
N GLY A 13 21.17 -59.77 8.04
CA GLY A 13 20.32 -59.03 8.99
C GLY A 13 20.57 -57.52 8.97
N LEU A 14 21.83 -57.09 8.94
CA LEU A 14 22.20 -55.68 8.82
C LEU A 14 21.80 -55.07 7.46
N GLY A 15 21.92 -55.83 6.38
CA GLY A 15 21.52 -55.41 5.04
C GLY A 15 20.01 -55.16 4.94
N LEU A 16 19.19 -56.03 5.54
CA LEU A 16 17.73 -55.86 5.58
C LEU A 16 17.32 -54.66 6.44
N ALA A 17 17.96 -54.45 7.59
CA ALA A 17 17.69 -53.28 8.43
C ALA A 17 18.06 -51.96 7.73
N ALA A 18 19.19 -51.93 7.00
CA ALA A 18 19.60 -50.77 6.21
C ALA A 18 18.64 -50.50 5.04
N PHE A 19 18.13 -51.55 4.38
CA PHE A 19 17.14 -51.43 3.29
C PHE A 19 15.80 -50.90 3.80
N VAL A 20 15.33 -51.40 4.94
CA VAL A 20 14.09 -50.91 5.58
C VAL A 20 14.27 -49.46 6.04
N TRP A 21 15.41 -49.11 6.65
CA TRP A 21 15.68 -47.73 7.06
C TRP A 21 15.78 -46.77 5.86
N TYR A 22 16.46 -47.18 4.79
CA TYR A 22 16.58 -46.37 3.57
C TYR A 22 15.23 -46.22 2.86
N GLY A 23 14.43 -47.29 2.78
CA GLY A 23 13.06 -47.26 2.23
C GLY A 23 12.11 -46.38 3.03
N ASN A 24 12.16 -46.47 4.37
CA ASN A 24 11.31 -45.67 5.26
C ASN A 24 11.71 -44.18 5.25
N LYS A 25 13.01 -43.87 5.10
CA LYS A 25 13.50 -42.49 4.96
C LYS A 25 13.09 -41.87 3.61
N ARG A 26 13.01 -42.66 2.54
CA ARG A 26 12.52 -42.20 1.23
C ARG A 26 10.99 -42.06 1.18
N ALA A 27 10.27 -42.85 1.96
CA ALA A 27 8.82 -42.73 2.12
C ALA A 27 8.41 -41.58 3.06
N SER A 28 9.35 -40.99 3.82
CA SER A 28 9.10 -39.84 4.71
C SER A 28 9.41 -38.48 4.07
N GLU A 29 9.79 -38.43 2.80
CA GLU A 29 9.81 -37.17 2.06
C GLU A 29 8.38 -36.86 1.66
N LYS A 30 7.81 -35.75 2.17
CA LYS A 30 6.46 -35.27 1.80
C LYS A 30 6.26 -35.43 0.30
N SER A 31 5.16 -36.10 -0.08
CA SER A 31 4.76 -36.30 -1.48
C SER A 31 4.77 -34.96 -2.21
N ASP A 32 5.15 -34.93 -3.48
CA ASP A 32 5.13 -33.69 -4.27
C ASP A 32 3.74 -33.02 -4.25
N GLU A 33 2.67 -33.80 -4.11
CA GLU A 33 1.30 -33.30 -3.92
C GLU A 33 1.10 -32.60 -2.57
N GLU A 34 1.69 -33.12 -1.49
CA GLU A 34 1.66 -32.47 -0.16
C GLU A 34 2.47 -31.17 -0.16
N ARG A 35 3.59 -31.13 -0.88
CA ARG A 35 4.40 -29.89 -1.03
C ARG A 35 3.67 -28.83 -1.84
N VAL A 36 3.00 -29.21 -2.93
CA VAL A 36 2.19 -28.29 -3.72
C VAL A 36 0.99 -27.80 -2.92
N LEU A 37 0.30 -28.69 -2.20
CA LEU A 37 -0.82 -28.30 -1.34
C LEU A 37 -0.39 -27.35 -0.22
N GLU A 38 0.75 -27.62 0.43
CA GLU A 38 1.34 -26.74 1.45
C GLU A 38 1.70 -25.37 0.88
N ALA A 39 2.35 -25.32 -0.30
CA ALA A 39 2.66 -24.06 -0.97
C ALA A 39 1.41 -23.27 -1.37
N VAL A 40 0.35 -23.94 -1.83
CA VAL A 40 -0.94 -23.30 -2.16
C VAL A 40 -1.63 -22.77 -0.91
N LEU A 41 -1.60 -23.52 0.19
CA LEU A 41 -2.17 -23.07 1.47
C LEU A 41 -1.40 -21.87 2.03
N GLU A 42 -0.07 -21.91 1.98
CA GLU A 42 0.79 -20.80 2.37
C GLU A 42 0.52 -19.56 1.51
N GLN A 43 0.38 -19.73 0.19
CA GLN A 43 0.02 -18.64 -0.71
C GLN A 43 -1.38 -18.06 -0.41
N GLN A 44 -2.37 -18.91 -0.10
CA GLN A 44 -3.69 -18.44 0.31
C GLN A 44 -3.66 -17.70 1.64
N GLU A 45 -2.87 -18.17 2.60
CA GLU A 45 -2.73 -17.51 3.90
C GLU A 45 -2.04 -16.16 3.77
N GLN A 46 -0.97 -16.07 2.97
CA GLN A 46 -0.32 -14.81 2.62
C GLN A 46 -1.29 -13.85 1.91
N ALA A 47 -2.12 -14.34 0.98
CA ALA A 47 -3.12 -13.52 0.30
C ALA A 47 -4.20 -13.00 1.27
N ARG A 48 -4.69 -13.84 2.20
CA ARG A 48 -5.63 -13.40 3.24
C ARG A 48 -5.01 -12.39 4.20
N ALA A 49 -3.77 -12.60 4.61
CA ALA A 49 -3.05 -11.67 5.48
C ALA A 49 -2.80 -10.33 4.78
N ALA A 50 -2.43 -10.34 3.50
CA ALA A 50 -2.28 -9.14 2.68
C ALA A 50 -3.61 -8.40 2.51
N GLN A 51 -4.70 -9.13 2.26
CA GLN A 51 -6.04 -8.53 2.18
C GLN A 51 -6.48 -7.92 3.52
N ALA A 52 -6.30 -8.63 4.63
CA ALA A 52 -6.63 -8.11 5.96
C ALA A 52 -5.82 -6.85 6.31
N ARG A 53 -4.54 -6.81 5.93
CA ARG A 53 -3.71 -5.61 6.07
C ARG A 53 -4.24 -4.46 5.21
N ALA A 54 -4.58 -4.73 3.95
CA ALA A 54 -5.14 -3.72 3.06
C ALA A 54 -6.47 -3.17 3.60
N GLU A 55 -7.37 -4.04 4.08
CA GLU A 55 -8.64 -3.63 4.70
C GLU A 55 -8.42 -2.77 5.95
N SER A 56 -7.44 -3.12 6.80
CA SER A 56 -7.07 -2.29 7.96
C SER A 56 -6.57 -0.91 7.51
N LEU A 57 -5.63 -0.86 6.56
CA LEU A 57 -5.06 0.40 6.09
C LEU A 57 -6.11 1.27 5.41
N MET A 58 -7.02 0.68 4.63
CA MET A 58 -8.12 1.41 4.00
C MET A 58 -9.08 2.04 5.01
N SER A 59 -9.14 1.52 6.25
CA SER A 59 -9.95 2.11 7.32
C SER A 59 -9.26 3.22 8.10
N ASP A 60 -7.95 3.41 7.90
CA ASP A 60 -7.17 4.43 8.59
C ASP A 60 -7.35 5.80 7.92
N ILE A 61 -7.93 6.74 8.64
CA ILE A 61 -7.97 8.15 8.21
C ILE A 61 -6.61 8.77 8.50
N LEU A 62 -5.89 9.17 7.45
CA LEU A 62 -4.60 9.84 7.59
C LEU A 62 -4.78 11.21 8.24
N ALA A 63 -3.81 11.60 9.07
CA ALA A 63 -3.71 12.97 9.56
C ALA A 63 -3.06 13.88 8.52
N ALA A 64 -3.46 15.15 8.49
CA ALA A 64 -2.80 16.16 7.66
C ALA A 64 -1.30 16.29 8.03
N PRO A 65 -0.40 16.55 7.06
CA PRO A 65 1.00 16.78 7.35
C PRO A 65 1.24 18.01 8.22
N ALA A 66 2.25 17.96 9.09
CA ALA A 66 2.61 19.07 9.99
C ALA A 66 2.97 20.37 9.23
N ALA A 67 3.45 20.27 7.98
CA ALA A 67 3.71 21.43 7.14
C ALA A 67 2.44 22.26 6.85
N CYS A 68 1.26 21.66 6.98
CA CYS A 68 -0.03 22.29 6.77
C CYS A 68 -0.53 23.09 7.98
N ASP A 69 0.13 22.97 9.14
CA ASP A 69 -0.31 23.62 10.37
C ASP A 69 -0.36 25.14 10.22
N GLY A 70 -1.52 25.74 10.49
CA GLY A 70 -1.74 27.18 10.37
C GLY A 70 -1.86 27.70 8.94
N LEU A 71 -1.99 26.82 7.94
CA LEU A 71 -2.52 27.18 6.63
C LEU A 71 -4.04 27.09 6.65
N THR A 72 -4.69 27.84 5.75
CA THR A 72 -6.16 27.83 5.62
C THR A 72 -6.58 27.21 4.29
N THR A 73 -7.84 26.84 4.20
CA THR A 73 -8.49 26.37 2.96
C THR A 73 -8.36 27.36 1.81
N GLY A 74 -8.18 28.66 2.09
CA GLY A 74 -7.86 29.67 1.09
C GLY A 74 -6.61 29.38 0.27
N THR A 75 -5.63 28.64 0.82
CA THR A 75 -4.47 28.16 0.05
C THR A 75 -4.90 27.23 -1.08
N VAL A 76 -5.77 26.25 -0.83
CA VAL A 76 -6.23 25.29 -1.84
C VAL A 76 -7.21 25.96 -2.80
N PHE A 77 -8.24 26.65 -2.28
CA PHE A 77 -9.28 27.24 -3.13
C PHE A 77 -8.73 28.29 -4.10
N ARG A 78 -7.71 29.08 -3.70
CA ARG A 78 -7.02 29.97 -4.63
C ARG A 78 -6.39 29.25 -5.81
N LEU A 79 -5.88 28.04 -5.62
CA LEU A 79 -5.28 27.23 -6.68
C LEU A 79 -6.36 26.55 -7.53
N CYS A 80 -7.51 26.19 -6.96
CA CYS A 80 -8.67 25.67 -7.70
C CYS A 80 -9.17 26.68 -8.74
N GLU A 81 -9.16 27.97 -8.42
CA GLU A 81 -9.52 29.04 -9.38
C GLU A 81 -8.55 29.15 -10.58
N MET A 82 -7.42 28.43 -10.53
CA MET A 82 -6.43 28.35 -11.60
C MET A 82 -6.57 27.05 -12.42
N GLU A 83 -7.57 26.22 -12.13
CA GLU A 83 -7.83 24.98 -12.88
C GLU A 83 -8.09 25.30 -14.36
N PRO A 84 -7.29 24.74 -15.28
CA PRO A 84 -7.42 25.04 -16.69
C PRO A 84 -8.56 24.23 -17.32
N ASP A 85 -8.94 24.59 -18.55
CA ASP A 85 -9.92 23.80 -19.32
C ASP A 85 -9.39 22.39 -19.61
N VAL A 86 -10.31 21.44 -19.84
CA VAL A 86 -9.96 20.03 -20.09
C VAL A 86 -9.01 19.91 -21.29
N GLY A 87 -7.82 19.38 -21.03
CA GLY A 87 -6.79 19.15 -22.04
C GLY A 87 -5.71 20.23 -22.10
N GLU A 88 -5.85 21.30 -21.31
CA GLU A 88 -4.81 22.31 -21.10
C GLU A 88 -3.93 21.96 -19.90
N ASP A 89 -2.68 22.44 -19.94
CA ASP A 89 -1.71 22.22 -18.86
C ASP A 89 -2.03 23.12 -17.67
N TRP A 90 -1.86 22.57 -16.47
CA TRP A 90 -1.92 23.38 -15.26
C TRP A 90 -0.82 24.45 -15.24
N PRO A 91 -1.12 25.67 -14.73
CA PRO A 91 -0.07 26.65 -14.49
C PRO A 91 0.90 26.15 -13.42
N ASP A 92 2.14 26.65 -13.41
CA ASP A 92 3.15 26.25 -12.42
C ASP A 92 2.70 26.60 -10.99
N LEU A 93 2.02 25.65 -10.35
CA LEU A 93 1.50 25.80 -8.98
C LEU A 93 2.63 25.98 -7.96
N MET A 94 3.81 25.43 -8.22
CA MET A 94 4.96 25.62 -7.35
C MET A 94 5.39 27.09 -7.38
N ALA A 95 5.40 27.74 -8.54
CA ALA A 95 5.72 29.16 -8.67
C ALA A 95 4.69 30.09 -8.00
N THR A 96 3.45 29.64 -7.81
CA THR A 96 2.35 30.45 -7.24
C THR A 96 2.09 30.19 -5.75
N THR A 97 2.86 29.29 -5.15
CA THR A 97 2.77 28.93 -3.73
C THR A 97 3.99 29.45 -2.97
N SER A 98 3.76 29.93 -1.75
CA SER A 98 4.83 30.18 -0.80
C SER A 98 5.54 28.86 -0.42
N PRO A 99 6.78 28.90 0.08
CA PRO A 99 7.49 27.68 0.48
C PRO A 99 6.71 26.78 1.44
N LYS A 100 5.97 27.38 2.39
CA LYS A 100 5.16 26.61 3.35
C LYS A 100 3.96 25.92 2.70
N GLU A 101 3.21 26.64 1.87
CA GLU A 101 2.09 26.07 1.11
C GLU A 101 2.58 24.92 0.21
N ARG A 102 3.72 25.14 -0.46
CA ARG A 102 4.35 24.16 -1.31
C ARG A 102 4.69 22.86 -0.57
N THR A 103 5.35 22.98 0.58
CA THR A 103 5.70 21.81 1.41
C THR A 103 4.44 21.08 1.89
N CYS A 104 3.40 21.80 2.33
CA CYS A 104 2.14 21.17 2.72
C CYS A 104 1.52 20.35 1.56
N LEU A 105 1.45 20.91 0.36
CA LEU A 105 0.89 20.24 -0.82
C LEU A 105 1.72 19.02 -1.23
N LEU A 106 3.04 19.15 -1.27
CA LEU A 106 3.94 18.04 -1.59
C LEU A 106 3.85 16.93 -0.53
N ASP A 107 3.92 17.26 0.75
CA ASP A 107 3.82 16.26 1.82
C ASP A 107 2.47 15.53 1.77
N SER A 108 1.38 16.26 1.52
CA SER A 108 0.04 15.66 1.40
C SER A 108 -0.03 14.75 0.18
N PHE A 109 0.51 15.17 -0.96
CA PHE A 109 0.62 14.36 -2.17
C PHE A 109 1.41 13.07 -1.92
N HIS A 110 2.60 13.17 -1.33
CA HIS A 110 3.46 12.02 -1.07
C HIS A 110 2.87 11.09 -0.01
N GLN A 111 2.22 11.61 1.02
CA GLN A 111 1.55 10.81 2.05
C GLN A 111 0.38 10.03 1.44
N THR A 112 -0.45 10.70 0.63
CA THR A 112 -1.57 10.09 -0.10
C THR A 112 -1.10 8.95 -0.98
N ASN A 113 -0.06 9.19 -1.81
CA ASN A 113 0.44 8.17 -2.72
C ASN A 113 1.14 7.04 -1.98
N ARG A 114 1.94 7.33 -0.96
CA ARG A 114 2.59 6.28 -0.15
C ARG A 114 1.57 5.34 0.47
N HIS A 115 0.49 5.88 1.04
CA HIS A 115 -0.57 5.08 1.61
C HIS A 115 -1.30 4.23 0.56
N ALA A 116 -1.59 4.80 -0.60
CA ALA A 116 -2.18 4.07 -1.73
C ALA A 116 -1.30 2.91 -2.22
N PHE A 117 0.01 3.12 -2.33
CA PHE A 117 0.96 2.07 -2.70
C PHE A 117 1.07 1.00 -1.61
N GLU A 118 1.02 1.38 -0.34
CA GLU A 118 1.04 0.43 0.78
C GLU A 118 -0.18 -0.50 0.76
N ILE A 119 -1.38 0.04 0.50
CA ILE A 119 -2.61 -0.75 0.31
C ILE A 119 -2.43 -1.77 -0.83
N ARG A 120 -1.74 -1.40 -1.91
CA ARG A 120 -1.47 -2.28 -3.06
C ARG A 120 -0.28 -3.21 -2.87
N SER A 121 0.44 -3.11 -1.75
CA SER A 121 1.72 -3.81 -1.54
C SER A 121 2.76 -3.52 -2.63
N GLU A 122 2.77 -2.28 -3.13
CA GLU A 122 3.70 -1.78 -4.14
C GLU A 122 4.75 -0.84 -3.53
N THR A 123 5.89 -0.69 -4.20
CA THR A 123 6.94 0.24 -3.77
C THR A 123 6.66 1.66 -4.28
N TYR A 124 6.63 2.63 -3.38
CA TYR A 124 6.53 4.05 -3.73
C TYR A 124 7.92 4.67 -3.97
N ASP A 125 8.13 5.29 -5.12
CA ASP A 125 9.41 5.88 -5.56
C ASP A 125 9.64 7.31 -5.06
N GLY A 126 8.58 8.00 -4.60
CA GLY A 126 8.69 9.30 -3.93
C GLY A 126 9.14 10.44 -4.85
N VAL A 127 8.96 10.32 -6.16
CA VAL A 127 9.33 11.38 -7.11
C VAL A 127 8.33 12.53 -7.02
N ASP A 128 8.84 13.75 -6.89
CA ASP A 128 8.04 14.98 -6.89
C ASP A 128 7.13 15.02 -8.14
N PRO A 129 5.84 15.39 -7.99
CA PRO A 129 4.93 15.48 -9.10
C PRO A 129 5.33 16.62 -10.06
N ASP A 130 5.08 16.43 -11.34
CA ASP A 130 5.02 17.55 -12.27
C ASP A 130 3.80 18.44 -11.98
N THR A 131 3.74 19.57 -12.67
CA THR A 131 2.68 20.56 -12.50
C THR A 131 1.28 19.99 -12.71
N ASN A 132 1.10 19.08 -13.67
CA ASN A 132 -0.20 18.49 -13.98
C ASN A 132 -0.63 17.47 -12.92
N ARG A 133 0.29 16.63 -12.45
CA ARG A 133 0.04 15.69 -11.35
C ARG A 133 -0.31 16.43 -10.06
N MET A 134 0.41 17.50 -9.75
CA MET A 134 0.06 18.35 -8.61
C MET A 134 -1.29 19.04 -8.80
N GLY A 135 -1.56 19.56 -9.99
CA GLY A 135 -2.83 20.25 -10.28
C GLY A 135 -4.04 19.35 -10.09
N ARG A 136 -3.98 18.11 -10.56
CA ARG A 136 -5.05 17.13 -10.30
C ARG A 136 -5.22 16.81 -8.83
N PHE A 137 -4.12 16.67 -8.09
CA PHE A 137 -4.18 16.49 -6.64
C PHE A 137 -4.83 17.69 -5.93
N VAL A 138 -4.55 18.91 -6.38
CA VAL A 138 -5.22 20.11 -5.88
C VAL A 138 -6.72 20.07 -6.20
N SER A 139 -7.12 19.74 -7.44
CA SER A 139 -8.53 19.59 -7.84
C SER A 139 -9.29 18.57 -6.98
N ASP A 140 -8.64 17.45 -6.64
CA ASP A 140 -9.16 16.48 -5.67
C ASP A 140 -9.40 17.09 -4.28
N LEU A 141 -8.43 17.88 -3.78
CA LEU A 141 -8.59 18.59 -2.50
C LEU A 141 -9.72 19.63 -2.57
N CYS A 142 -9.91 20.31 -3.71
CA CYS A 142 -11.04 21.23 -3.92
C CYS A 142 -12.37 20.49 -3.77
N THR A 143 -12.46 19.32 -4.39
CA THR A 143 -13.67 18.47 -4.40
C THR A 143 -13.99 17.97 -2.99
N ALA A 144 -13.01 17.88 -2.09
CA ALA A 144 -13.22 17.46 -0.71
C ALA A 144 -14.17 18.36 0.09
N ALA A 145 -14.34 19.62 -0.32
CA ALA A 145 -15.33 20.51 0.28
C ALA A 145 -16.78 19.99 0.14
N LEU A 146 -17.07 19.11 -0.83
CA LEU A 146 -18.42 18.58 -1.02
C LEU A 146 -18.90 17.64 0.10
N TRP A 147 -17.98 17.10 0.91
CA TRP A 147 -18.28 16.13 1.96
C TRP A 147 -17.55 16.41 3.28
N THR A 148 -16.71 17.45 3.33
CA THR A 148 -16.05 17.82 4.58
C THR A 148 -16.99 18.68 5.43
N ASP A 149 -17.41 18.13 6.56
CA ASP A 149 -18.32 18.82 7.47
C ASP A 149 -17.77 20.20 7.88
N GLY A 150 -18.57 21.25 7.64
CA GLY A 150 -18.26 22.61 8.06
C GLY A 150 -17.27 23.39 7.19
N ILE A 151 -16.95 22.87 6.00
CA ILE A 151 -16.17 23.55 4.96
C ILE A 151 -16.96 23.56 3.66
N ASP A 152 -17.34 24.73 3.19
CA ASP A 152 -17.94 24.92 1.87
C ASP A 152 -16.89 25.41 0.85
N TYR A 153 -17.12 25.15 -0.45
CA TYR A 153 -16.26 25.69 -1.50
C TYR A 153 -16.24 27.23 -1.43
N GLY A 154 -15.05 27.82 -1.33
CA GLY A 154 -14.85 29.26 -1.17
C GLY A 154 -14.66 29.73 0.28
N ASP A 155 -14.81 28.86 1.27
CA ASP A 155 -14.41 29.16 2.65
C ASP A 155 -12.88 29.37 2.71
N THR A 156 -12.40 30.56 3.07
CA THR A 156 -10.96 30.89 3.00
C THR A 156 -10.25 30.91 4.35
N ASP A 157 -10.99 30.80 5.45
CA ASP A 157 -10.51 30.98 6.83
C ASP A 157 -10.49 29.68 7.65
N LYS A 158 -11.00 28.57 7.10
CA LYS A 158 -11.01 27.26 7.77
C LYS A 158 -9.61 26.65 7.79
N PRO A 159 -9.28 25.82 8.79
CA PRO A 159 -8.00 25.12 8.82
C PRO A 159 -7.85 24.20 7.60
N LEU A 160 -6.70 24.30 6.91
CA LEU A 160 -6.41 23.40 5.77
C LEU A 160 -6.33 21.93 6.21
N SER A 161 -5.91 21.68 7.45
CA SER A 161 -5.88 20.34 8.06
C SER A 161 -7.23 19.64 8.00
N ASP A 162 -8.32 20.38 8.19
CA ASP A 162 -9.66 19.84 8.28
C ASP A 162 -10.15 19.41 6.89
N LEU A 163 -9.85 20.19 5.85
CA LEU A 163 -10.09 19.83 4.45
C LEU A 163 -9.29 18.59 4.03
N ILE A 164 -8.01 18.53 4.40
CA ILE A 164 -7.16 17.35 4.11
C ILE A 164 -7.67 16.10 4.85
N ALA A 165 -8.12 16.25 6.11
CA ALA A 165 -8.72 15.16 6.86
C ALA A 165 -10.02 14.68 6.20
N GLY A 166 -10.87 15.60 5.73
CA GLY A 166 -12.09 15.26 4.98
C GLY A 166 -11.81 14.58 3.64
N PHE A 167 -10.78 15.02 2.91
CA PHE A 167 -10.27 14.33 1.73
C PHE A 167 -9.85 12.88 2.05
N TYR A 168 -9.12 12.67 3.15
CA TYR A 168 -8.71 11.33 3.56
C TYR A 168 -9.87 10.47 4.05
N ALA A 169 -10.86 11.05 4.73
CA ALA A 169 -12.05 10.35 5.19
C ALA A 169 -12.89 9.82 4.00
N ASP A 170 -13.06 10.62 2.94
CA ASP A 170 -13.69 10.15 1.72
C ASP A 170 -12.91 8.99 1.09
N ARG A 171 -11.58 9.11 0.98
CA ARG A 171 -10.76 8.02 0.42
C ARG A 171 -10.79 6.74 1.25
N ALA A 172 -10.92 6.82 2.57
CA ALA A 172 -11.09 5.66 3.45
C ALA A 172 -12.46 4.99 3.26
N THR A 173 -13.52 5.78 3.04
CA THR A 173 -14.90 5.26 2.89
C THR A 173 -15.19 4.78 1.46
N SER A 174 -14.57 5.40 0.45
CA SER A 174 -14.47 4.87 -0.89
C SER A 174 -13.62 3.60 -0.82
N ARG A 175 -14.27 2.42 -0.81
CA ARG A 175 -13.62 1.10 -0.92
C ARG A 175 -12.91 0.86 -2.28
N VAL A 176 -12.51 1.93 -2.95
CA VAL A 176 -12.13 1.99 -4.36
C VAL A 176 -10.64 2.33 -4.41
N LYS A 177 -9.93 1.60 -5.28
CA LYS A 177 -8.60 1.97 -5.79
C LYS A 177 -8.52 3.50 -5.94
N PRO A 178 -7.43 4.17 -5.54
CA PRO A 178 -7.28 5.60 -5.76
C PRO A 178 -7.70 5.89 -7.20
N ALA A 179 -8.72 6.73 -7.39
CA ALA A 179 -9.38 6.90 -8.68
C ALA A 179 -8.37 7.25 -9.79
N GLN A 180 -7.22 7.81 -9.41
CA GLN A 180 -5.99 7.84 -10.19
C GLN A 180 -4.81 7.61 -9.22
N SER A 181 -3.90 6.68 -9.55
CA SER A 181 -2.51 6.87 -9.14
C SER A 181 -2.05 8.11 -9.90
N TYR A 182 -1.75 9.19 -9.18
CA TYR A 182 -1.18 10.36 -9.82
C TYR A 182 0.19 10.04 -10.32
#